data_AF-A0A022RIB7-F1
#
_entry.id   AF-A0A022RIB7-F1
#
_cell.length_a   1.000
_cell.length_b   1.000
_cell.length_c   1.000
_cell.angle_alpha   90.00
_cell.angle_beta   90.00
_cell.angle_gamma   90.00
#
_symmetry.space_group_name_H-M   'P 1'
#
loop_
_entity.id
_entity.type
_entity.pdbx_description
1 polymer ?
#
loop_
_entity_poly.entity_id
_entity_poly.type
_entity_poly.pdbx_seq_one_letter_code
_entity_poly.pdbx_strand_id
1 'polypeptide(L)'
;FVRLLHLTDLYHFHDMIDMLVECGYEKGTTLFGYGYDFRQSNRIGQLMDGLKEKLEAAYKASGGRKVNIISHSMGGLLVMCFISLHCDIFTKYVNKWITIATPFQGAPGCINDSILTGMQFVDGFESFFFVSRWSMHQMLVECPSVYEMLPNPDFNWKKQPEIQVWRKHSEDGESSVTLDSYETNDCVSLFEQALEKNELNYEGKKVALPFNFEILKWAASTREVLNGTQLPDGVSFYNIYGTSVDTPFDVCYGTESSPIDELSEICHTLPEYSYVDGDGTVPSESAMADNFDAVERVGVCGSHRKLLADKKVFQLIQNWLGVSTNVKTKQYSTASSKVMDDSIVEST
;
A
#
# COMPACT_ATOMS: atom_id res chain seq x y z
N PHE A 1 2.45 35.23 5.30
CA PHE A 1 3.48 34.49 4.55
C PHE A 1 3.23 32.99 4.74
N VAL A 2 2.07 32.49 4.28
CA VAL A 2 1.72 31.05 4.29
C VAL A 2 0.96 30.82 2.99
N ARG A 3 1.70 30.87 1.89
CA ARG A 3 1.21 30.51 0.56
C ARG A 3 2.02 29.28 0.16
N LEU A 4 1.32 28.16 0.00
CA LEU A 4 1.77 26.92 -0.63
C LEU A 4 3.03 26.27 -0.03
N LEU A 5 2.84 25.48 1.03
CA LEU A 5 3.46 24.16 1.00
C LEU A 5 2.52 23.29 0.17
N HIS A 6 2.85 23.10 -1.09
CA HIS A 6 2.16 22.12 -1.93
C HIS A 6 2.61 20.75 -1.43
N LEU A 7 1.93 20.21 -0.41
CA LEU A 7 2.16 18.86 0.08
C LEU A 7 1.65 17.89 -0.98
N THR A 8 2.47 17.68 -2.01
CA THR A 8 2.24 16.69 -3.08
C THR A 8 2.03 15.30 -2.51
N ASP A 9 2.55 15.02 -1.30
CA ASP A 9 2.40 13.73 -0.61
C ASP A 9 1.01 13.45 -0.02
N LEU A 10 0.10 14.45 -0.01
CA LEU A 10 -1.30 14.27 0.38
C LEU A 10 -2.20 13.81 -0.77
N TYR A 11 -1.74 13.96 -2.02
CA TYR A 11 -2.50 13.64 -3.22
C TYR A 11 -2.19 12.20 -3.69
N HIS A 12 -3.04 11.25 -3.31
CA HIS A 12 -2.81 9.83 -3.61
C HIS A 12 -3.22 9.43 -5.05
N PHE A 13 -4.51 9.49 -5.37
CA PHE A 13 -5.04 9.15 -6.71
C PHE A 13 -5.25 10.36 -7.62
N HIS A 14 -4.88 11.57 -7.19
CA HIS A 14 -5.26 12.82 -7.86
C HIS A 14 -4.83 12.87 -9.32
N ASP A 15 -3.55 12.66 -9.59
CA ASP A 15 -2.98 12.77 -10.94
C ASP A 15 -3.57 11.69 -11.88
N MET A 16 -3.81 10.49 -11.36
CA MET A 16 -4.46 9.42 -12.12
C MET A 16 -5.93 9.75 -12.43
N ILE A 17 -6.66 10.31 -11.47
CA ILE A 17 -8.05 10.76 -11.67
C ILE A 17 -8.09 11.85 -12.75
N ASP A 18 -7.18 12.81 -12.70
CA ASP A 18 -7.13 13.89 -13.68
C ASP A 18 -6.77 13.36 -15.07
N MET A 19 -5.80 12.44 -15.18
CA MET A 19 -5.49 11.73 -16.42
C MET A 19 -6.71 11.00 -16.99
N LEU A 20 -7.49 10.29 -16.16
CA LEU A 20 -8.69 9.59 -16.60
C LEU A 20 -9.78 10.58 -17.07
N VAL A 21 -9.94 11.71 -16.38
CA VAL A 21 -10.87 12.78 -16.80
C VAL A 21 -10.46 13.35 -18.17
N GLU A 22 -9.16 13.56 -18.41
CA GLU A 22 -8.64 13.98 -19.72
C GLU A 22 -8.88 12.94 -20.83
N CYS A 23 -8.98 11.66 -20.47
CA CYS A 23 -9.39 10.57 -21.37
C CYS A 23 -10.92 10.52 -21.60
N GLY A 24 -11.70 11.41 -20.98
CA GLY A 24 -13.15 11.50 -21.15
C GLY A 24 -13.98 10.78 -20.09
N TYR A 25 -13.36 10.35 -18.98
CA TYR A 25 -14.12 9.85 -17.84
C TYR A 25 -14.78 10.99 -17.05
N GLU A 26 -15.95 10.72 -16.49
CA GLU A 26 -16.74 11.68 -15.72
C GLU A 26 -16.91 11.20 -14.28
N LYS A 27 -16.44 12.01 -13.32
CA LYS A 27 -16.54 11.70 -11.88
C LYS A 27 -18.02 11.52 -11.49
N GLY A 28 -18.33 10.39 -10.86
CA GLY A 28 -19.70 10.05 -10.43
C GLY A 28 -20.60 9.45 -11.50
N THR A 29 -20.16 9.40 -12.78
CA THR A 29 -20.94 8.83 -13.89
C THR A 29 -20.23 7.62 -14.51
N THR A 30 -18.94 7.75 -14.84
CA THR A 30 -18.12 6.68 -15.43
C THR A 30 -16.82 6.45 -14.67
N LEU A 31 -16.49 7.33 -13.72
CA LEU A 31 -15.36 7.20 -12.79
C LEU A 31 -15.84 7.28 -11.35
N PHE A 32 -15.51 6.27 -10.57
CA PHE A 32 -16.01 6.10 -9.22
C PHE A 32 -14.85 5.80 -8.25
N GLY A 33 -14.85 6.46 -7.10
CA GLY A 33 -14.00 6.08 -5.97
C GLY A 33 -14.72 5.14 -5.02
N TYR A 34 -13.96 4.22 -4.42
CA TYR A 34 -14.39 3.38 -3.31
C TYR A 34 -13.35 3.49 -2.18
N GLY A 35 -13.62 4.37 -1.22
CA GLY A 35 -12.81 4.51 -0.02
C GLY A 35 -13.34 3.62 1.09
N TYR A 36 -12.45 3.17 1.98
CA TYR A 36 -12.78 2.26 3.07
C TYR A 36 -11.89 2.50 4.31
N ASP A 37 -12.29 1.92 5.44
CA ASP A 37 -11.47 1.92 6.64
C ASP A 37 -10.31 0.92 6.49
N PHE A 38 -9.15 1.44 6.14
CA PHE A 38 -7.94 0.65 5.92
C PHE A 38 -7.44 -0.06 7.18
N ARG A 39 -7.94 0.28 8.37
CA ARG A 39 -7.54 -0.36 9.63
C ARG A 39 -8.18 -1.74 9.79
N GLN A 40 -9.34 -1.95 9.18
CA GLN A 40 -10.14 -3.17 9.31
C GLN A 40 -9.67 -4.25 8.33
N SER A 41 -10.03 -5.50 8.60
CA SER A 41 -9.73 -6.65 7.74
C SER A 41 -10.21 -6.41 6.29
N ASN A 42 -9.41 -6.84 5.33
CA ASN A 42 -9.71 -6.78 3.89
C ASN A 42 -10.94 -7.62 3.49
N ARG A 43 -11.45 -8.46 4.38
CA ARG A 43 -12.66 -9.29 4.17
C ARG A 43 -13.78 -9.01 5.18
N ILE A 44 -13.75 -7.88 5.89
CA ILE A 44 -14.83 -7.53 6.82
C ILE A 44 -16.16 -7.35 6.05
N GLY A 45 -17.27 -7.87 6.60
CA GLY A 45 -18.56 -7.92 5.90
C GLY A 45 -19.02 -6.57 5.36
N GLN A 46 -18.92 -5.51 6.16
CA GLN A 46 -19.29 -4.15 5.75
C GLN A 46 -18.54 -3.67 4.50
N LEU A 47 -17.26 -4.02 4.37
CA LEU A 47 -16.43 -3.68 3.23
C LEU A 47 -16.84 -4.47 1.98
N MET A 48 -17.10 -5.76 2.14
CA MET A 48 -17.53 -6.62 1.04
C MET A 48 -18.91 -6.21 0.52
N ASP A 49 -19.87 -5.98 1.41
CA ASP A 49 -21.22 -5.51 1.06
C ASP A 49 -21.17 -4.14 0.38
N GLY A 50 -20.37 -3.21 0.92
CA GLY A 50 -20.20 -1.89 0.32
C GLY A 50 -19.58 -1.94 -1.08
N LEU A 51 -18.59 -2.81 -1.33
CA LEU A 51 -18.00 -2.97 -2.66
C LEU A 51 -19.01 -3.58 -3.64
N LYS A 52 -19.80 -4.56 -3.20
CA LYS A 52 -20.89 -5.15 -4.00
C LYS A 52 -21.91 -4.10 -4.44
N GLU A 53 -22.39 -3.27 -3.51
CA GLU A 53 -23.33 -2.18 -3.82
C GLU A 53 -22.70 -1.16 -4.78
N LYS A 54 -21.42 -0.84 -4.58
CA LYS A 54 -20.71 0.11 -5.43
C LYS A 54 -20.56 -0.40 -6.86
N LEU A 55 -20.21 -1.67 -7.05
CA LEU A 55 -20.10 -2.31 -8.36
C LEU A 55 -21.44 -2.33 -9.09
N GLU A 56 -22.53 -2.66 -8.39
CA GLU A 56 -23.87 -2.64 -8.97
C GLU A 56 -24.29 -1.23 -9.39
N ALA A 57 -24.05 -0.23 -8.54
CA ALA A 57 -24.35 1.17 -8.85
C ALA A 57 -23.54 1.67 -10.07
N ALA A 58 -22.24 1.36 -10.11
CA ALA A 58 -21.36 1.72 -11.22
C ALA A 58 -21.77 1.03 -12.53
N TYR A 59 -22.16 -0.24 -12.48
CA TYR A 59 -22.68 -0.99 -13.63
C TYR A 59 -23.96 -0.36 -14.20
N LYS A 60 -24.92 -0.01 -13.32
CA LYS A 60 -26.17 0.65 -13.71
C LYS A 60 -25.90 2.04 -14.31
N ALA A 61 -25.09 2.87 -13.64
CA ALA A 61 -24.72 4.20 -14.12
C ALA A 61 -23.97 4.16 -15.46
N SER A 62 -23.21 3.09 -15.71
CA SER A 62 -22.47 2.87 -16.96
C SER A 62 -23.32 2.30 -18.11
N GLY A 63 -24.65 2.23 -17.95
CA GLY A 63 -25.58 1.73 -18.96
C GLY A 63 -25.55 0.20 -19.12
N GLY A 64 -25.24 -0.53 -18.05
CA GLY A 64 -25.12 -1.99 -18.08
C GLY A 64 -23.80 -2.51 -18.64
N ARG A 65 -22.77 -1.66 -18.73
CA ARG A 65 -21.41 -2.08 -19.08
C ARG A 65 -20.68 -2.54 -17.82
N LYS A 66 -19.97 -3.67 -17.94
CA LYS A 66 -19.04 -4.13 -16.90
C LYS A 66 -17.99 -3.07 -16.60
N VAL A 67 -17.57 -2.99 -15.34
CA VAL A 67 -16.62 -2.00 -14.83
C VAL A 67 -15.19 -2.52 -14.89
N ASN A 68 -14.23 -1.59 -14.97
CA ASN A 68 -12.81 -1.90 -14.81
C ASN A 68 -12.38 -1.41 -13.42
N ILE A 69 -11.71 -2.25 -12.64
CA ILE A 69 -11.19 -1.91 -11.32
C ILE A 69 -9.72 -1.53 -11.44
N ILE A 70 -9.35 -0.41 -10.82
CA ILE A 70 -7.95 -0.05 -10.58
C ILE A 70 -7.75 -0.05 -9.07
N SER A 71 -6.84 -0.88 -8.57
CA SER A 71 -6.48 -0.94 -7.14
C SER A 71 -5.00 -0.60 -6.93
N HIS A 72 -4.67 -0.12 -5.74
CA HIS A 72 -3.30 0.17 -5.32
C HIS A 72 -3.00 -0.51 -4.00
N SER A 73 -1.78 -1.03 -3.85
CA SER A 73 -1.27 -1.58 -2.60
C SER A 73 -2.22 -2.62 -2.00
N MET A 74 -2.54 -2.49 -0.72
CA MET A 74 -3.49 -3.32 0.02
C MET A 74 -4.88 -3.41 -0.62
N GLY A 75 -5.29 -2.41 -1.42
CA GLY A 75 -6.55 -2.47 -2.17
C GLY A 75 -6.62 -3.65 -3.15
N GLY A 76 -5.48 -4.19 -3.60
CA GLY A 76 -5.46 -5.44 -4.36
C GLY A 76 -5.80 -6.68 -3.52
N LEU A 77 -5.37 -6.73 -2.26
CA LEU A 77 -5.74 -7.81 -1.33
C LEU A 77 -7.24 -7.79 -1.01
N LEU A 78 -7.82 -6.60 -0.84
CA LEU A 78 -9.27 -6.42 -0.72
C LEU A 78 -10.01 -7.00 -1.94
N VAL A 79 -9.55 -6.68 -3.16
CA VAL A 79 -10.16 -7.20 -4.39
C VAL A 79 -10.05 -8.73 -4.44
N MET A 80 -8.93 -9.33 -4.03
CA MET A 80 -8.79 -10.79 -3.93
C MET A 80 -9.77 -11.42 -2.95
N CYS A 81 -9.89 -10.86 -1.73
CA CYS A 81 -10.88 -11.27 -0.76
C CYS A 81 -12.30 -11.22 -1.35
N PHE A 82 -12.62 -10.14 -2.07
CA PHE A 82 -13.91 -9.99 -2.73
C PHE A 82 -14.14 -11.03 -3.84
N ILE A 83 -13.12 -11.34 -4.65
CA ILE A 83 -13.22 -12.40 -5.68
C ILE A 83 -13.50 -13.74 -5.00
N SER A 84 -12.76 -14.08 -3.95
CA SER A 84 -12.92 -15.36 -3.25
C SER A 84 -14.30 -15.52 -2.59
N LEU A 85 -14.83 -14.44 -2.00
CA LEU A 85 -16.11 -14.46 -1.28
C LEU A 85 -17.34 -14.19 -2.16
N HIS A 86 -17.18 -13.46 -3.27
CA HIS A 86 -18.26 -12.97 -4.13
C HIS A 86 -17.93 -13.12 -5.62
N CYS A 87 -17.38 -14.27 -6.01
CA CYS A 87 -16.92 -14.57 -7.37
C CYS A 87 -18.02 -14.35 -8.43
N ASP A 88 -19.26 -14.73 -8.15
CA ASP A 88 -20.42 -14.56 -9.03
C ASP A 88 -20.71 -13.06 -9.31
N ILE A 89 -20.65 -12.23 -8.26
CA ILE A 89 -20.84 -10.78 -8.35
C ILE A 89 -19.69 -10.14 -9.12
N PHE A 90 -18.45 -10.54 -8.81
CA PHE A 90 -17.28 -10.04 -9.50
C PHE A 90 -17.33 -10.37 -10.99
N THR A 91 -17.62 -11.63 -11.34
CA THR A 91 -17.78 -12.09 -12.73
C THR A 91 -18.90 -11.34 -13.46
N LYS A 92 -20.01 -11.05 -12.76
CA LYS A 92 -21.15 -10.32 -13.33
C LYS A 92 -20.80 -8.87 -13.68
N TYR A 93 -20.11 -8.17 -12.78
CA TYR A 93 -19.93 -6.73 -12.89
C TYR A 93 -18.56 -6.28 -13.41
N VAL A 94 -17.51 -7.10 -13.29
CA VAL A 94 -16.13 -6.69 -13.61
C VAL A 94 -15.68 -7.26 -14.97
N ASN A 95 -14.95 -6.43 -15.70
CA ASN A 95 -14.36 -6.74 -17.01
C ASN A 95 -12.83 -6.81 -16.95
N LYS A 96 -12.20 -5.83 -16.30
CA LYS A 96 -10.75 -5.78 -16.10
C LYS A 96 -10.43 -5.47 -14.66
N TRP A 97 -9.36 -6.06 -14.16
CA TRP A 97 -8.72 -5.63 -12.92
C TRP A 97 -7.26 -5.27 -13.21
N ILE A 98 -6.93 -4.01 -12.95
CA ILE A 98 -5.58 -3.47 -13.01
C ILE A 98 -5.15 -3.22 -11.56
N THR A 99 -4.00 -3.76 -11.17
CA THR A 99 -3.48 -3.58 -9.82
C THR A 99 -2.09 -2.97 -9.85
N ILE A 100 -1.79 -2.15 -8.86
CA ILE A 100 -0.55 -1.37 -8.77
C ILE A 100 0.07 -1.61 -7.41
N ALA A 101 1.27 -2.19 -7.38
CA ALA A 101 2.09 -2.38 -6.19
C ALA A 101 1.40 -3.19 -5.07
N THR A 102 0.60 -4.19 -5.40
CA THR A 102 -0.09 -5.00 -4.39
C THR A 102 0.87 -5.98 -3.70
N PRO A 103 0.90 -6.02 -2.35
CA PRO A 103 1.74 -6.96 -1.60
C PRO A 103 1.10 -8.35 -1.53
N PHE A 104 1.02 -9.07 -2.64
CA PHE A 104 0.35 -10.38 -2.71
C PHE A 104 0.86 -11.36 -1.65
N GLN A 105 2.17 -11.38 -1.41
CA GLN A 105 2.82 -12.25 -0.44
C GLN A 105 3.22 -11.52 0.85
N GLY A 106 2.77 -10.27 1.02
CA GLY A 106 3.13 -9.41 2.15
C GLY A 106 4.30 -8.47 1.87
N ALA A 107 4.61 -7.63 2.85
CA ALA A 107 5.68 -6.63 2.80
C ALA A 107 6.56 -6.76 4.06
N PRO A 108 7.49 -7.74 4.07
CA PRO A 108 8.06 -8.28 5.32
C PRO A 108 8.72 -7.22 6.20
N GLY A 109 9.68 -6.45 5.65
CA GLY A 109 10.41 -5.45 6.42
C GLY A 109 9.50 -4.38 6.99
N CYS A 110 8.66 -3.77 6.15
CA CYS A 110 7.75 -2.72 6.59
C CYS A 110 6.70 -3.20 7.60
N ILE A 111 6.16 -4.41 7.46
CA ILE A 111 5.05 -4.90 8.30
C ILE A 111 5.55 -5.48 9.62
N ASN A 112 6.64 -6.26 9.62
CA ASN A 112 7.24 -6.75 10.86
C ASN A 112 7.64 -5.58 11.77
N ASP A 113 8.23 -4.55 11.18
CA ASP A 113 8.62 -3.34 11.89
C ASP A 113 7.41 -2.49 12.34
N SER A 114 6.35 -2.41 11.52
CA SER A 114 5.11 -1.72 11.90
C SER A 114 4.48 -2.29 13.17
N ILE A 115 4.56 -3.62 13.36
CA ILE A 115 4.04 -4.31 14.56
C ILE A 115 4.94 -4.09 15.76
N LEU A 116 6.27 -4.00 15.57
CA LEU A 116 7.22 -3.89 16.67
C LEU A 116 7.47 -2.46 17.13
N THR A 117 7.68 -1.52 16.20
CA THR A 117 8.08 -0.15 16.55
C THR A 117 7.28 0.93 15.83
N GLY A 118 6.42 0.53 14.88
CA GLY A 118 5.60 1.41 14.06
C GLY A 118 6.26 1.75 12.73
N MET A 119 5.63 2.66 11.98
CA MET A 119 6.18 3.17 10.72
C MET A 119 6.15 4.68 10.72
N GLN A 120 7.14 5.28 10.07
CA GLN A 120 7.13 6.69 9.72
C GLN A 120 7.22 6.81 8.19
N PHE A 121 6.23 7.45 7.58
CA PHE A 121 6.12 7.55 6.13
C PHE A 121 6.93 8.71 5.52
N VAL A 122 7.52 9.55 6.38
CA VAL A 122 8.26 10.76 6.01
C VAL A 122 9.46 10.90 6.93
N ASP A 123 10.66 10.93 6.36
CA ASP A 123 11.91 11.08 7.10
C ASP A 123 12.38 12.55 7.10
N GLY A 124 13.20 12.92 8.09
CA GLY A 124 13.80 14.25 8.19
C GLY A 124 12.88 15.32 8.82
N PHE A 125 13.12 16.60 8.51
CA PHE A 125 12.43 17.73 9.16
C PHE A 125 10.91 17.74 8.91
N GLU A 126 10.45 17.14 7.82
CA GLU A 126 9.01 17.06 7.51
C GLU A 126 8.27 16.10 8.42
N SER A 127 8.97 15.12 9.01
CA SER A 127 8.42 14.12 9.93
C SER A 127 7.74 14.73 11.18
N PHE A 128 8.15 15.93 11.59
CA PHE A 128 7.55 16.70 12.69
C PHE A 128 6.10 17.11 12.42
N PHE A 129 5.68 17.18 11.16
CA PHE A 129 4.32 17.54 10.77
C PHE A 129 3.42 16.31 10.60
N PHE A 130 3.95 15.10 10.80
CA PHE A 130 3.23 13.83 10.71
C PHE A 130 3.11 13.13 12.06
N VAL A 131 2.26 12.11 12.11
CA VAL A 131 2.07 11.27 13.30
C VAL A 131 3.40 10.61 13.66
N SER A 132 3.81 10.71 14.93
CA SER A 132 5.05 10.09 15.39
C SER A 132 5.04 8.58 15.19
N ARG A 133 6.20 7.97 14.97
CA ARG A 133 6.35 6.52 14.80
C ARG A 133 5.67 5.73 15.93
N TRP A 134 5.89 6.14 17.18
CA TRP A 134 5.27 5.51 18.34
C TRP A 134 3.75 5.68 18.36
N SER A 135 3.23 6.88 18.07
CA SER A 135 1.78 7.06 17.97
C SER A 135 1.16 6.21 16.86
N MET A 136 1.87 6.02 15.75
CA MET A 136 1.45 5.15 14.66
C MET A 136 1.45 3.67 15.11
N HIS A 137 2.50 3.22 15.79
CA HIS A 137 2.58 1.88 16.38
C HIS A 137 1.35 1.55 17.22
N GLN A 138 0.99 2.44 18.16
CA GLN A 138 -0.15 2.23 19.07
C GLN A 138 -1.49 2.04 18.33
N MET A 139 -1.61 2.52 17.09
CA MET A 139 -2.77 2.24 16.23
C MET A 139 -2.59 0.95 15.42
N LEU A 140 -1.42 0.74 14.81
CA LEU A 140 -1.17 -0.36 13.87
C LEU A 140 -1.22 -1.74 14.52
N VAL A 141 -0.82 -1.87 15.79
CA VAL A 141 -0.87 -3.13 16.56
C VAL A 141 -2.29 -3.69 16.70
N GLU A 142 -3.31 -2.83 16.58
CA GLU A 142 -4.73 -3.20 16.64
C GLU A 142 -5.44 -3.11 15.27
N CYS A 143 -4.68 -3.02 14.17
CA CYS A 143 -5.23 -2.96 12.80
C CYS A 143 -5.16 -4.34 12.12
N PRO A 144 -6.28 -5.08 11.96
CA PRO A 144 -6.27 -6.36 11.27
C PRO A 144 -5.63 -6.38 9.88
N SER A 145 -5.77 -5.30 9.13
CA SER A 145 -5.17 -5.17 7.81
C SER A 145 -3.63 -5.24 7.80
N VAL A 146 -2.97 -4.79 8.88
CA VAL A 146 -1.51 -4.84 9.02
C VAL A 146 -1.06 -6.29 9.14
N TYR A 147 -1.76 -7.08 9.96
CA TYR A 147 -1.48 -8.51 10.12
C TYR A 147 -1.73 -9.29 8.83
N GLU A 148 -2.71 -8.89 8.02
CA GLU A 148 -3.00 -9.51 6.71
C GLU A 148 -1.90 -9.25 5.66
N MET A 149 -0.99 -8.29 5.91
CA MET A 149 0.18 -8.00 5.07
C MET A 149 1.49 -8.57 5.62
N LEU A 150 1.45 -9.35 6.71
CA LEU A 150 2.60 -10.12 7.18
C LEU A 150 3.15 -11.02 6.06
N PRO A 151 4.46 -11.33 6.08
CA PRO A 151 5.07 -12.25 5.12
C PRO A 151 4.28 -13.55 5.07
N ASN A 152 3.92 -13.99 3.87
CA ASN A 152 3.19 -15.25 3.70
C ASN A 152 4.12 -16.43 4.08
N PRO A 153 3.78 -17.22 5.13
CA PRO A 153 4.59 -18.38 5.53
C PRO A 153 4.56 -19.51 4.49
N ASP A 154 3.52 -19.58 3.66
CA ASP A 154 3.38 -20.62 2.62
C ASP A 154 4.10 -20.24 1.31
N PHE A 155 4.62 -19.02 1.20
CA PHE A 155 5.28 -18.55 0.00
C PHE A 155 6.76 -18.92 0.01
N ASN A 156 7.22 -19.52 -1.08
CA ASN A 156 8.63 -19.90 -1.23
C ASN A 156 9.47 -18.70 -1.68
N TRP A 157 9.78 -17.81 -0.74
CA TRP A 157 10.69 -16.68 -0.98
C TRP A 157 12.07 -17.16 -1.43
N LYS A 158 12.72 -16.44 -2.36
CA LYS A 158 14.13 -16.68 -2.74
C LYS A 158 15.07 -16.66 -1.55
N LYS A 159 14.80 -15.76 -0.61
CA LYS A 159 15.42 -15.65 0.71
C LYS A 159 14.28 -15.51 1.71
N GLN A 160 14.26 -16.32 2.77
CA GLN A 160 13.25 -16.16 3.81
C GLN A 160 13.44 -14.81 4.51
N PRO A 161 12.37 -14.01 4.70
CA PRO A 161 12.46 -12.77 5.46
C PRO A 161 12.63 -13.09 6.95
N GLU A 162 13.54 -12.38 7.59
CA GLU A 162 13.91 -12.61 8.99
C GLU A 162 13.76 -11.33 9.83
N ILE A 163 13.47 -11.52 11.12
CA ILE A 163 13.70 -10.50 12.14
C ILE A 163 14.95 -10.90 12.91
N GLN A 164 15.93 -10.02 12.98
CA GLN A 164 17.21 -10.25 13.64
C GLN A 164 17.32 -9.38 14.89
N VAL A 165 17.87 -9.93 15.96
CA VAL A 165 18.04 -9.19 17.22
C VAL A 165 19.42 -9.52 17.79
N TRP A 166 20.23 -8.48 18.01
CA TRP A 166 21.45 -8.63 18.80
C TRP A 166 21.05 -8.84 20.26
N ARG A 167 21.24 -10.05 20.77
CA ARG A 167 20.81 -10.46 22.11
C ARG A 167 22.03 -10.66 23.00
N LYS A 168 21.89 -10.20 24.25
CA LYS A 168 22.85 -10.52 25.30
C LYS A 168 22.39 -11.76 26.04
N HIS A 169 23.17 -12.82 25.96
CA HIS A 169 22.93 -14.04 26.73
C HIS A 169 23.89 -14.08 27.92
N SER A 170 23.41 -14.57 29.05
CA SER A 170 24.23 -14.78 30.25
C SER A 170 24.10 -16.24 30.66
N GLU A 171 25.09 -17.05 30.29
CA GLU A 171 25.20 -18.44 30.73
C GLU A 171 26.44 -18.57 31.62
N ASP A 172 26.29 -19.22 32.78
CA ASP A 172 27.38 -19.54 33.71
C ASP A 172 28.31 -18.36 34.13
N GLY A 173 27.79 -17.13 34.12
CA GLY A 173 28.50 -15.93 34.56
C GLY A 173 29.37 -15.25 33.49
N GLU A 174 29.40 -15.78 32.27
CA GLU A 174 29.96 -15.10 31.10
C GLU A 174 28.83 -14.51 30.25
N SER A 175 28.98 -13.24 29.88
CA SER A 175 28.05 -12.57 28.95
C SER A 175 28.56 -12.69 27.53
N SER A 176 27.77 -13.27 26.64
CA SER A 176 28.02 -13.29 25.20
C SER A 176 26.95 -12.49 24.46
N VAL A 177 27.31 -11.95 23.30
CA VAL A 177 26.39 -11.24 22.42
C VAL A 177 26.28 -12.04 21.12
N THR A 178 25.07 -12.43 20.77
CA THR A 178 24.79 -13.19 19.53
C THR A 178 23.70 -12.50 18.73
N LEU A 179 23.70 -12.74 17.42
CA LEU A 179 22.63 -12.31 16.54
C LEU A 179 21.62 -13.44 16.42
N ASP A 180 20.51 -13.31 17.14
CA ASP A 180 19.41 -14.26 17.07
C ASP A 180 18.53 -13.91 15.85
N SER A 181 18.09 -14.92 15.10
CA SER A 181 17.24 -14.74 13.92
C SER A 181 15.91 -15.46 14.09
N TYR A 182 14.83 -14.78 13.71
CA TYR A 182 13.46 -15.23 13.82
C TYR A 182 12.83 -15.22 12.42
N GLU A 183 12.57 -16.41 11.89
CA GLU A 183 11.88 -16.59 10.61
C GLU A 183 10.36 -16.36 10.75
N THR A 184 9.64 -16.37 9.63
CA THR A 184 8.19 -16.08 9.58
C THR A 184 7.33 -16.92 10.56
N ASN A 185 7.69 -18.19 10.79
CA ASN A 185 6.93 -19.06 11.71
C ASN A 185 7.28 -18.83 13.19
N ASP A 186 8.49 -18.34 13.47
CA ASP A 186 9.02 -18.20 14.82
C ASP A 186 8.86 -16.77 15.38
N CYS A 187 8.58 -15.80 14.51
CA CYS A 187 8.45 -14.37 14.87
C CYS A 187 7.26 -14.07 15.79
N VAL A 188 6.26 -14.95 15.88
CA VAL A 188 5.10 -14.77 16.78
C VAL A 188 5.55 -14.69 18.24
N SER A 189 6.48 -15.56 18.64
CA SER A 189 7.03 -15.57 20.00
C SER A 189 7.83 -14.29 20.32
N LEU A 190 8.47 -13.71 19.30
CA LEU A 190 9.16 -12.43 19.41
C LEU A 190 8.17 -11.29 19.60
N PHE A 191 7.10 -11.23 18.80
CA PHE A 191 6.06 -10.20 18.93
C PHE A 191 5.39 -10.24 20.31
N GLU A 192 5.04 -11.43 20.80
CA GLU A 192 4.45 -11.60 22.13
C GLU A 192 5.34 -11.00 23.23
N GLN A 193 6.63 -11.35 23.23
CA GLN A 193 7.57 -10.87 24.25
C GLN A 193 7.91 -9.39 24.10
N ALA A 194 8.06 -8.90 22.86
CA ALA A 194 8.35 -7.50 22.60
C ALA A 194 7.20 -6.58 23.02
N LEU A 195 5.94 -7.02 22.83
CA LEU A 195 4.75 -6.24 23.18
C LEU A 195 4.17 -6.57 24.56
N GLU A 196 4.75 -7.49 25.33
CA GLU A 196 4.24 -7.93 26.64
C GLU A 196 3.92 -6.75 27.58
N LYS A 197 4.80 -5.74 27.58
CA LYS A 197 4.71 -4.55 28.44
C LYS A 197 4.26 -3.30 27.67
N ASN A 198 3.75 -3.45 26.45
CA ASN A 198 3.31 -2.32 25.64
C ASN A 198 2.04 -1.69 26.21
N GLU A 199 2.07 -0.37 26.40
CA GLU A 199 0.98 0.40 27.01
C GLU A 199 0.76 1.73 26.29
N LEU A 200 -0.51 2.10 26.09
CA LEU A 200 -0.94 3.43 25.68
C LEU A 200 -1.34 4.26 26.90
N ASN A 201 -0.81 5.47 27.02
CA ASN A 201 -1.30 6.45 27.99
C ASN A 201 -2.37 7.34 27.34
N TYR A 202 -3.63 7.17 27.77
CA TYR A 202 -4.75 7.99 27.33
C TYR A 202 -5.37 8.70 28.54
N GLU A 203 -5.28 10.04 28.58
CA GLU A 203 -5.81 10.87 29.66
C GLU A 203 -5.31 10.46 31.07
N GLY A 204 -4.05 10.04 31.18
CA GLY A 204 -3.44 9.59 32.44
C GLY A 204 -3.79 8.15 32.82
N LYS A 205 -4.58 7.44 32.02
CA LYS A 205 -4.85 6.02 32.18
C LYS A 205 -3.93 5.21 31.27
N LYS A 206 -3.26 4.22 31.86
CA LYS A 206 -2.49 3.22 31.12
C LYS A 206 -3.44 2.14 30.61
N VAL A 207 -3.40 1.88 29.32
CA VAL A 207 -4.16 0.83 28.62
C VAL A 207 -3.14 -0.12 28.03
N ALA A 208 -3.17 -1.39 28.43
CA ALA A 208 -2.30 -2.41 27.84
C ALA A 208 -2.68 -2.65 26.38
N LEU A 209 -1.67 -2.75 25.51
CA LEU A 209 -1.81 -3.06 24.09
C LEU A 209 -0.81 -4.18 23.72
N PRO A 210 -1.00 -5.40 24.28
CA PRO A 210 -0.14 -6.53 23.97
C PRO A 210 -0.34 -6.99 22.52
N PHE A 211 0.53 -7.89 22.05
CA PHE A 211 0.34 -8.52 20.75
C PHE A 211 -1.02 -9.23 20.65
N ASN A 212 -1.76 -8.98 19.58
CA ASN A 212 -3.15 -9.44 19.46
C ASN A 212 -3.25 -10.75 18.66
N PHE A 213 -3.26 -11.88 19.39
CA PHE A 213 -3.37 -13.22 18.80
C PHE A 213 -4.68 -13.48 18.06
N GLU A 214 -5.80 -12.86 18.46
CA GLU A 214 -7.08 -13.03 17.77
C GLU A 214 -7.05 -12.35 16.40
N ILE A 215 -6.40 -11.19 16.29
CA ILE A 215 -6.17 -10.54 15.01
C ILE A 215 -5.23 -11.39 14.14
N LEU A 216 -4.13 -11.92 14.70
CA LEU A 216 -3.23 -12.80 13.96
C LEU A 216 -3.96 -14.03 13.41
N LYS A 217 -4.79 -14.68 14.23
CA LYS A 217 -5.60 -15.83 13.83
C LYS A 217 -6.59 -15.45 12.72
N TRP A 218 -7.22 -14.29 12.81
CA TRP A 218 -8.10 -13.79 11.75
C TRP A 218 -7.35 -13.56 10.44
N ALA A 219 -6.16 -12.97 10.52
CA ALA A 219 -5.29 -12.71 9.37
C ALA A 219 -4.80 -14.01 8.73
N ALA A 220 -4.50 -15.05 9.50
CA ALA A 220 -4.20 -16.38 8.99
C ALA A 220 -5.38 -16.97 8.18
N SER A 221 -6.61 -16.86 8.68
CA SER A 221 -7.79 -17.25 7.89
C SER A 221 -7.99 -16.37 6.65
N THR A 222 -7.64 -15.08 6.70
CA THR A 222 -7.63 -14.24 5.49
C THR A 222 -6.56 -14.72 4.50
N ARG A 223 -5.38 -15.15 4.98
CA ARG A 223 -4.31 -15.70 4.13
C ARG A 223 -4.77 -16.96 3.40
N GLU A 224 -5.51 -17.84 4.05
CA GLU A 224 -6.12 -19.02 3.39
C GLU A 224 -7.06 -18.60 2.24
N VAL A 225 -7.89 -17.57 2.46
CA VAL A 225 -8.78 -16.99 1.43
C VAL A 225 -7.97 -16.44 0.26
N LEU A 226 -6.90 -15.69 0.53
CA LEU A 226 -6.03 -15.11 -0.49
C LEU A 226 -5.31 -16.20 -1.30
N ASN A 227 -4.71 -17.20 -0.63
CA ASN A 227 -3.99 -18.30 -1.26
C ASN A 227 -4.91 -19.16 -2.16
N GLY A 228 -6.18 -19.31 -1.78
CA GLY A 228 -7.18 -20.05 -2.55
C GLY A 228 -7.89 -19.25 -3.65
N THR A 229 -7.60 -17.96 -3.80
CA THR A 229 -8.31 -17.10 -4.76
C THR A 229 -7.95 -17.48 -6.19
N GLN A 230 -8.97 -17.64 -7.04
CA GLN A 230 -8.80 -17.82 -8.48
C GLN A 230 -9.55 -16.74 -9.23
N LEU A 231 -8.91 -16.16 -10.25
CA LEU A 231 -9.56 -15.17 -11.09
C LEU A 231 -10.63 -15.87 -11.96
N PRO A 232 -11.88 -15.39 -11.99
CA PRO A 232 -12.91 -16.00 -12.81
C PRO A 232 -12.68 -15.80 -14.30
N ASP A 233 -13.16 -16.75 -15.10
CA ASP A 233 -13.11 -16.70 -16.55
C ASP A 233 -13.75 -15.42 -17.11
N GLY A 234 -13.11 -14.85 -18.13
CA GLY A 234 -13.63 -13.66 -18.82
C GLY A 234 -13.36 -12.33 -18.12
N VAL A 235 -12.55 -12.31 -17.05
CA VAL A 235 -11.97 -11.08 -16.50
C VAL A 235 -10.50 -10.99 -16.89
N SER A 236 -10.08 -9.87 -17.50
CA SER A 236 -8.66 -9.64 -17.77
C SER A 236 -7.96 -9.04 -16.56
N PHE A 237 -6.81 -9.60 -16.19
CA PHE A 237 -5.99 -9.12 -15.09
C PHE A 237 -4.67 -8.53 -15.58
N TYR A 238 -4.27 -7.40 -14.99
CA TYR A 238 -3.04 -6.68 -15.29
C TYR A 238 -2.36 -6.27 -13.99
N ASN A 239 -1.03 -6.44 -13.91
CA ASN A 239 -0.25 -6.15 -12.72
C ASN A 239 0.89 -5.17 -13.03
N ILE A 240 0.93 -4.07 -12.30
CA ILE A 240 2.06 -3.14 -12.27
C ILE A 240 2.74 -3.30 -10.92
N TYR A 241 4.03 -3.62 -10.92
CA TYR A 241 4.84 -3.70 -9.70
C TYR A 241 6.01 -2.72 -9.78
N GLY A 242 6.41 -2.16 -8.64
CA GLY A 242 7.56 -1.27 -8.59
C GLY A 242 8.87 -2.04 -8.52
N THR A 243 9.92 -1.43 -9.06
CA THR A 243 11.29 -1.97 -9.11
C THR A 243 12.30 -0.85 -8.86
N SER A 244 13.56 -1.24 -8.67
CA SER A 244 14.73 -0.36 -8.61
C SER A 244 14.71 0.65 -7.46
N VAL A 245 14.00 0.32 -6.38
CA VAL A 245 14.04 1.03 -5.10
C VAL A 245 14.38 0.02 -4.01
N ASP A 246 15.40 0.35 -3.21
CA ASP A 246 15.79 -0.45 -2.04
C ASP A 246 14.59 -0.60 -1.11
N THR A 247 14.14 -1.84 -0.93
CA THR A 247 12.90 -2.16 -0.21
C THR A 247 13.23 -2.96 1.05
N PRO A 248 12.84 -2.47 2.25
CA PRO A 248 13.07 -3.18 3.49
C PRO A 248 12.58 -4.63 3.43
N PHE A 249 13.48 -5.56 3.77
CA PHE A 249 13.19 -6.99 3.70
C PHE A 249 13.37 -7.66 5.07
N ASP A 250 14.60 -7.68 5.58
CA ASP A 250 14.86 -8.10 6.96
C ASP A 250 14.89 -6.88 7.87
N VAL A 251 14.58 -7.10 9.16
CA VAL A 251 14.60 -6.05 10.18
C VAL A 251 15.55 -6.48 11.29
N CYS A 252 16.51 -5.64 11.65
CA CYS A 252 17.52 -5.92 12.67
C CYS A 252 17.43 -4.91 13.82
N TYR A 253 17.46 -5.38 15.07
CA TYR A 253 17.41 -4.56 16.28
C TYR A 253 18.65 -4.73 17.16
N GLY A 254 19.14 -3.61 17.70
CA GLY A 254 20.35 -3.57 18.51
C GLY A 254 21.64 -3.66 17.66
N THR A 255 22.78 -3.70 18.34
CA THR A 255 24.10 -3.92 17.71
C THR A 255 24.96 -4.79 18.60
N GLU A 256 26.07 -5.33 18.10
CA GLU A 256 27.04 -6.06 18.94
C GLU A 256 27.51 -5.22 20.14
N SER A 257 27.67 -3.90 19.96
CA SER A 257 28.09 -2.98 21.03
C SER A 257 26.95 -2.50 21.95
N SER A 258 25.70 -2.66 21.52
CA SER A 258 24.50 -2.24 22.25
C SER A 258 23.38 -3.25 21.99
N PRO A 259 23.49 -4.47 22.54
CA PRO A 259 22.50 -5.52 22.35
C PRO A 259 21.20 -5.22 23.13
N ILE A 260 20.14 -5.92 22.75
CA ILE A 260 18.85 -5.94 23.43
C ILE A 260 18.92 -6.93 24.60
N ASP A 261 18.79 -6.43 25.82
CA ASP A 261 18.77 -7.24 27.03
C ASP A 261 17.38 -7.85 27.22
N GLU A 262 16.34 -7.01 27.25
CA GLU A 262 14.94 -7.41 27.36
C GLU A 262 14.21 -7.20 26.03
N LEU A 263 13.49 -8.20 25.51
CA LEU A 263 12.83 -8.09 24.20
C LEU A 263 11.81 -6.94 24.12
N SER A 264 11.25 -6.51 25.25
CA SER A 264 10.38 -5.32 25.31
C SER A 264 11.07 -4.02 24.88
N GLU A 265 12.41 -3.96 24.91
CA GLU A 265 13.19 -2.81 24.44
C GLU A 265 13.16 -2.64 22.92
N ILE A 266 12.78 -3.70 22.17
CA ILE A 266 12.63 -3.65 20.72
C ILE A 266 11.66 -2.53 20.33
N CYS A 267 10.53 -2.39 21.03
CA CYS A 267 9.50 -1.38 20.77
C CYS A 267 10.01 0.07 20.74
N HIS A 268 11.19 0.31 21.33
CA HIS A 268 11.81 1.63 21.45
C HIS A 268 13.19 1.69 20.78
N THR A 269 13.58 0.66 20.05
CA THR A 269 14.85 0.59 19.32
C THR A 269 14.58 0.78 17.84
N LEU A 270 15.26 1.75 17.21
CA LEU A 270 15.12 1.93 15.77
C LEU A 270 15.72 0.72 15.03
N PRO A 271 15.03 0.19 14.02
CA PRO A 271 15.55 -0.92 13.24
C PRO A 271 16.63 -0.47 12.25
N GLU A 272 17.51 -1.39 11.90
CA GLU A 272 18.25 -1.38 10.64
C GLU A 272 17.61 -2.38 9.67
N TYR A 273 17.63 -2.07 8.38
CA TYR A 273 17.04 -2.95 7.37
C TYR A 273 18.10 -3.52 6.45
N SER A 274 17.87 -4.76 6.02
CA SER A 274 18.41 -5.25 4.75
C SER A 274 17.43 -4.90 3.63
N TYR A 275 17.91 -4.85 2.40
CA TYR A 275 17.11 -4.42 1.25
C TYR A 275 17.11 -5.44 0.12
N VAL A 276 15.97 -5.52 -0.56
CA VAL A 276 15.80 -6.22 -1.84
C VAL A 276 15.20 -5.27 -2.87
N ASP A 277 15.17 -5.69 -4.14
CA ASP A 277 14.52 -4.94 -5.20
C ASP A 277 13.00 -4.85 -4.98
N GLY A 278 12.45 -3.65 -5.17
CA GLY A 278 11.04 -3.36 -4.94
C GLY A 278 10.71 -1.89 -5.17
N ASP A 279 9.73 -1.39 -4.41
CA ASP A 279 9.23 -0.03 -4.51
C ASP A 279 9.45 0.82 -3.24
N GLY A 280 10.31 0.36 -2.33
CA GLY A 280 10.55 0.98 -1.03
C GLY A 280 9.53 0.59 0.05
N THR A 281 8.55 -0.27 -0.27
CA THR A 281 7.61 -0.84 0.70
C THR A 281 7.37 -2.32 0.44
N VAL A 282 7.06 -2.68 -0.80
CA VAL A 282 6.74 -4.04 -1.23
C VAL A 282 7.89 -4.58 -2.09
N PRO A 283 8.47 -5.74 -1.73
CA PRO A 283 9.44 -6.41 -2.59
C PRO A 283 8.82 -6.75 -3.95
N SER A 284 9.56 -6.57 -5.05
CA SER A 284 9.05 -6.91 -6.39
C SER A 284 8.64 -8.38 -6.47
N GLU A 285 9.36 -9.28 -5.79
CA GLU A 285 9.01 -10.71 -5.71
C GLU A 285 7.60 -10.94 -5.16
N SER A 286 7.24 -10.24 -4.08
CA SER A 286 5.89 -10.29 -3.50
C SER A 286 4.87 -9.71 -4.46
N ALA A 287 5.15 -8.55 -5.06
CA ALA A 287 4.22 -7.86 -5.95
C ALA A 287 3.98 -8.60 -7.28
N MET A 288 4.90 -9.44 -7.72
CA MET A 288 4.75 -10.29 -8.92
C MET A 288 4.03 -11.62 -8.64
N ALA A 289 4.07 -12.10 -7.39
CA ALA A 289 3.56 -13.41 -7.01
C ALA A 289 2.03 -13.40 -6.77
N ASP A 290 1.29 -12.94 -7.78
CA ASP A 290 -0.17 -12.81 -7.73
C ASP A 290 -0.94 -14.12 -8.00
N ASN A 291 -0.25 -15.16 -8.48
CA ASN A 291 -0.80 -16.48 -8.81
C ASN A 291 -1.93 -16.51 -9.86
N PHE A 292 -2.11 -15.43 -10.63
CA PHE A 292 -3.07 -15.37 -11.73
C PHE A 292 -2.40 -15.59 -13.09
N ASP A 293 -3.18 -15.77 -14.15
CA ASP A 293 -2.69 -15.65 -15.52
C ASP A 293 -2.90 -14.21 -16.00
N ALA A 294 -1.98 -13.32 -15.62
CA ALA A 294 -2.08 -11.92 -16.02
C ALA A 294 -1.87 -11.77 -17.52
N VAL A 295 -2.73 -10.96 -18.16
CA VAL A 295 -2.55 -10.55 -19.56
C VAL A 295 -1.21 -9.85 -19.73
N GLU A 296 -0.83 -9.04 -18.74
CA GLU A 296 0.48 -8.40 -18.71
C GLU A 296 0.92 -8.11 -17.26
N ARG A 297 2.22 -8.29 -17.00
CA ARG A 297 2.89 -7.84 -15.78
C ARG A 297 4.02 -6.89 -16.15
N VAL A 298 4.04 -5.69 -15.58
CA VAL A 298 5.03 -4.68 -15.94
C VAL A 298 5.72 -4.12 -14.71
N GLY A 299 7.04 -4.28 -14.66
CA GLY A 299 7.91 -3.59 -13.72
C GLY A 299 8.07 -2.12 -14.10
N VAL A 300 7.90 -1.23 -13.14
CA VAL A 300 8.10 0.20 -13.29
C VAL A 300 9.05 0.71 -12.21
N CYS A 301 10.14 1.34 -12.63
CA CYS A 301 11.07 1.97 -11.71
C CYS A 301 10.38 3.12 -10.98
N GLY A 302 10.24 3.04 -9.65
CA GLY A 302 9.60 4.08 -8.87
C GLY A 302 9.19 3.61 -7.48
N SER A 303 9.09 4.57 -6.56
CA SER A 303 8.66 4.26 -5.19
C SER A 303 7.15 4.01 -5.10
N HIS A 304 6.73 3.29 -4.06
CA HIS A 304 5.40 2.73 -3.86
C HIS A 304 4.25 3.71 -4.15
N ARG A 305 4.37 4.96 -3.68
CA ARG A 305 3.39 6.04 -3.92
C ARG A 305 3.60 6.75 -5.25
N LYS A 306 4.85 6.94 -5.69
CA LYS A 306 5.17 7.66 -6.94
C LYS A 306 4.67 6.91 -8.18
N LEU A 307 4.46 5.60 -8.09
CA LEU A 307 3.81 4.82 -9.15
C LEU A 307 2.42 5.37 -9.52
N LEU A 308 1.69 6.00 -8.59
CA LEU A 308 0.36 6.59 -8.87
C LEU A 308 0.39 7.89 -9.66
N ALA A 309 1.57 8.49 -9.82
CA ALA A 309 1.81 9.70 -10.61
C ALA A 309 2.79 9.44 -11.78
N ASP A 310 3.18 8.18 -12.00
CA ASP A 310 4.18 7.83 -12.99
C ASP A 310 3.59 7.82 -14.42
N LYS A 311 4.31 8.44 -15.37
CA LYS A 311 3.85 8.57 -16.76
C LYS A 311 3.78 7.25 -17.50
N LYS A 312 4.69 6.31 -17.22
CA LYS A 312 4.65 4.97 -17.81
C LYS A 312 3.45 4.20 -17.26
N VAL A 313 3.16 4.31 -15.97
CA VAL A 313 1.94 3.74 -15.37
C VAL A 313 0.68 4.29 -16.04
N PHE A 314 0.60 5.60 -16.28
CA PHE A 314 -0.54 6.19 -16.99
C PHE A 314 -0.69 5.66 -18.41
N GLN A 315 0.41 5.57 -19.17
CA GLN A 315 0.39 4.99 -20.52
C GLN A 315 -0.09 3.54 -20.52
N LEU A 316 0.36 2.72 -19.57
CA LEU A 316 -0.10 1.33 -19.42
C LEU A 316 -1.61 1.27 -19.14
N ILE A 317 -2.09 2.06 -18.17
CA ILE A 317 -3.52 2.14 -17.82
C ILE A 317 -4.34 2.56 -19.04
N GLN A 318 -3.92 3.62 -19.75
CA GLN A 318 -4.59 4.09 -20.97
C GLN A 318 -4.67 3.00 -22.04
N ASN A 319 -3.56 2.31 -22.31
CA ASN A 319 -3.49 1.22 -23.28
C ASN A 319 -4.42 0.07 -22.89
N TRP A 320 -4.40 -0.38 -21.63
CA TRP A 320 -5.21 -1.50 -21.17
C TRP A 320 -6.70 -1.17 -21.08
N LEU A 321 -7.05 0.09 -20.83
CA LEU A 321 -8.42 0.60 -20.90
C LEU A 321 -8.88 0.89 -22.33
N GLY A 322 -7.96 0.99 -23.30
CA GLY A 322 -8.26 1.35 -24.68
C GLY A 322 -8.69 2.82 -24.84
N VAL A 323 -8.14 3.71 -24.01
CA VAL A 323 -8.44 5.14 -24.02
C VAL A 323 -7.20 5.96 -24.35
N SER A 324 -7.40 7.19 -24.81
CA SER A 324 -6.31 8.15 -25.02
C SER A 324 -6.76 9.52 -24.54
N THR A 325 -5.81 10.36 -24.13
CA THR A 325 -6.10 11.75 -23.80
C THR A 325 -6.72 12.44 -25.00
N ASN A 326 -7.86 13.09 -24.81
CA ASN A 326 -8.48 13.92 -25.85
C ASN A 326 -7.60 15.15 -26.09
N VAL A 327 -6.57 15.03 -26.93
CA VAL A 327 -5.88 16.19 -27.50
C VAL A 327 -6.82 16.80 -28.54
N LYS A 328 -7.90 17.43 -28.07
CA LYS A 328 -8.47 18.53 -28.84
C LYS A 328 -7.36 19.57 -28.86
N THR A 329 -6.71 19.68 -30.01
CA THR A 329 -5.86 20.80 -30.41
C THR A 329 -6.36 22.08 -29.74
N LYS A 330 -5.65 22.54 -28.69
CA LYS A 330 -5.59 23.96 -28.37
C LYS A 330 -4.82 24.61 -29.51
N GLN A 331 -5.46 24.70 -30.68
CA GLN A 331 -5.10 25.73 -31.65
C GLN A 331 -5.40 27.03 -30.92
N TYR A 332 -4.35 27.65 -30.40
CA TYR A 332 -4.37 29.08 -30.14
C TYR A 332 -4.83 29.72 -31.45
N SER A 333 -6.08 30.17 -31.50
CA SER A 333 -6.48 31.14 -32.49
C SER A 333 -5.65 32.38 -32.20
N THR A 334 -4.57 32.55 -32.95
CA THR A 334 -3.92 33.85 -33.10
C THR A 334 -4.92 34.74 -33.82
N ALA A 335 -5.88 35.29 -33.07
CA ALA A 335 -6.63 36.45 -33.50
C ALA A 335 -5.62 37.61 -33.55
N SER A 336 -5.12 37.87 -34.75
CA SER A 336 -4.38 39.07 -35.10
C SER A 336 -5.20 40.30 -34.72
N SER A 337 -4.92 40.92 -33.58
CA SER A 337 -5.33 42.30 -33.32
C SER A 337 -4.45 43.21 -34.18
N LYS A 338 -4.98 43.59 -35.35
CA LYS A 338 -4.48 44.73 -36.11
C LYS A 338 -4.62 45.97 -35.22
N VAL A 339 -3.49 46.54 -34.82
CA VAL A 339 -3.42 47.89 -34.27
C VAL A 339 -3.71 48.83 -35.43
N MET A 340 -4.76 49.63 -35.30
CA MET A 340 -5.15 50.66 -36.24
C MET A 340 -4.56 51.97 -35.71
N ASP A 341 -3.59 52.52 -36.45
CA ASP A 341 -3.06 53.86 -36.26
C ASP A 341 -4.19 54.87 -36.42
N ASP A 342 -4.37 55.75 -35.43
CA ASP A 342 -5.23 56.92 -35.56
C ASP A 342 -4.35 58.17 -35.54
N SER A 343 -4.22 58.77 -36.72
CA SER A 343 -3.54 60.01 -37.02
C SER A 343 -4.29 61.21 -36.45
N ILE A 344 -3.61 62.05 -35.69
CA ILE A 344 -4.10 63.37 -35.25
C ILE A 344 -3.65 64.44 -36.25
N VAL A 345 -4.62 65.08 -36.89
CA VAL A 345 -4.58 66.34 -37.68
C VAL A 345 -5.99 66.95 -37.52
N GLU A 346 -6.30 68.21 -37.20
CA GLU A 346 -5.62 69.46 -36.81
C GLU A 346 -6.69 70.47 -36.32
N SER A 347 -6.23 71.56 -35.70
CA SER A 347 -6.80 72.93 -35.68
C SER A 347 -7.98 73.29 -34.74
N THR A 348 -7.67 74.07 -33.69
CA THR A 348 -7.81 75.55 -33.70
C THR A 348 -6.84 76.19 -32.72
#